data_AF-A0A6G5R375-F1
#
_entry.id   AF-A0A6G5R375-F1
#
_cell.length_a   1.000
_cell.length_b   1.000
_cell.length_c   1.000
_cell.angle_alpha   90.00
_cell.angle_beta   90.00
_cell.angle_gamma   90.00
#
_symmetry.space_group_name_H-M   'P 1'
#
loop_
_entity.id
_entity.type
_entity.pdbx_description
1 polymer ?
#
loop_
_entity_poly.entity_id
_entity_poly.type
_entity_poly.pdbx_seq_one_letter_code
_entity_poly.pdbx_strand_id
1 'polypeptide(L)'
;MEDFKEKYKEVTKELLRLSVEEDTPYKATLDFLDQKINELAVSNEYKVKMLSAMLPNLVVPFTTSAMQLGIELTHKHLAFNTELDTLKEQGESIKLKNDELREHKDLKKQGLEKQNELLGAQIAKLKKETALAGSQQQAIDKQVSDNRVIKVGAMMQDFVTNNHAHSINVPKSMIEYFFNILQGLIRNDLPGLQPPTDFDMPKK
;
A
#
# COMPACT_ATOMS: atom_id res chain seq x y z
N MET A 1 -42.99 -16.17 4.42
CA MET A 1 -44.05 -17.15 4.07
C MET A 1 -45.32 -16.46 3.56
N GLU A 2 -45.73 -15.35 4.18
CA GLU A 2 -46.89 -14.56 3.76
C GLU A 2 -46.71 -13.93 2.37
N ASP A 3 -45.51 -13.40 2.09
CA ASP A 3 -45.14 -12.82 0.79
C ASP A 3 -45.12 -13.85 -0.36
N PHE A 4 -44.60 -15.05 -0.10
CA PHE A 4 -44.66 -16.17 -1.05
C PHE A 4 -46.10 -16.55 -1.39
N LYS A 5 -46.97 -16.62 -0.38
CA LYS A 5 -48.36 -17.03 -0.54
C LYS A 5 -49.16 -16.02 -1.37
N GLU A 6 -48.93 -14.72 -1.15
CA GLU A 6 -49.58 -13.68 -1.94
C GLU A 6 -49.04 -13.62 -3.37
N LYS A 7 -47.72 -13.69 -3.56
CA LYS A 7 -47.14 -13.71 -4.92
C LYS A 7 -47.53 -14.95 -5.71
N TYR A 8 -47.57 -16.11 -5.07
CA TYR A 8 -48.06 -17.35 -5.68
C TYR A 8 -49.51 -17.22 -6.15
N LYS A 9 -50.40 -16.66 -5.32
CA LYS A 9 -51.79 -16.42 -5.70
C LYS A 9 -51.89 -15.47 -6.88
N GLU A 10 -51.11 -14.38 -6.90
CA GLU A 10 -51.09 -13.39 -7.97
C GLU A 10 -50.69 -14.03 -9.30
N VAL A 11 -49.52 -14.69 -9.33
CA VAL A 11 -48.99 -15.37 -10.52
C VAL A 11 -49.93 -16.49 -11.00
N THR A 12 -50.47 -17.29 -10.09
CA THR A 12 -51.39 -18.38 -10.45
C THR A 12 -52.69 -17.84 -11.02
N LYS A 13 -53.26 -16.77 -10.45
CA LYS A 13 -54.46 -16.11 -10.99
C LYS A 13 -54.21 -15.56 -12.38
N GLU A 14 -53.05 -14.95 -12.60
CA GLU A 14 -52.67 -14.40 -13.90
C GLU A 14 -52.49 -15.50 -14.95
N LEU A 15 -51.79 -16.58 -14.62
CA LEU A 15 -51.63 -17.74 -15.51
C LEU A 15 -52.98 -18.40 -15.85
N LEU A 16 -53.86 -18.57 -14.86
CA LEU A 16 -55.19 -19.11 -15.09
C LEU A 16 -56.01 -18.19 -16.00
N ARG A 17 -55.96 -16.87 -15.78
CA ARG A 17 -56.63 -15.87 -16.61
C ARG A 17 -56.14 -15.94 -18.06
N LEU A 18 -54.83 -15.89 -18.28
CA LEU A 18 -54.21 -15.98 -19.60
C LEU A 18 -54.50 -17.31 -20.31
N SER A 19 -54.82 -18.37 -19.56
CA SER A 19 -55.13 -19.68 -20.13
C SER A 19 -56.60 -19.86 -20.55
N VAL A 20 -57.51 -18.96 -20.13
CA VAL A 20 -58.96 -19.07 -20.39
C VAL A 20 -59.55 -17.86 -21.12
N GLU A 21 -58.73 -16.88 -21.51
CA GLU A 21 -59.13 -15.72 -22.30
C GLU A 21 -59.70 -16.11 -23.69
N GLU A 22 -60.39 -15.18 -24.34
CA GLU A 22 -61.13 -15.46 -25.59
C GLU A 22 -60.26 -15.99 -26.72
N ASP A 23 -58.98 -15.57 -26.78
CA ASP A 23 -58.04 -15.97 -27.84
C ASP A 23 -57.19 -17.19 -27.48
N THR A 24 -57.68 -18.03 -26.55
CA THR A 24 -56.93 -19.19 -26.05
C THR A 24 -57.35 -20.50 -26.71
N PRO A 25 -56.42 -21.48 -26.84
CA PRO A 25 -56.76 -22.83 -27.27
C PRO A 25 -57.84 -23.51 -26.42
N TYR A 26 -57.94 -23.12 -25.14
CA TYR A 26 -58.98 -23.60 -24.24
C TYR A 26 -60.37 -23.16 -24.69
N LYS A 27 -60.56 -21.88 -25.01
CA LYS A 27 -61.84 -21.35 -25.50
C LYS A 27 -62.22 -21.95 -26.86
N ALA A 28 -61.27 -22.04 -27.78
CA ALA A 28 -61.47 -22.70 -29.08
C ALA A 28 -61.87 -24.19 -28.94
N THR A 29 -61.30 -24.90 -27.97
CA THR A 29 -61.65 -26.30 -27.69
C THR A 29 -63.07 -26.43 -27.13
N LEU A 30 -63.48 -25.53 -26.23
CA LEU A 30 -64.84 -25.50 -25.70
C LEU A 30 -65.87 -25.22 -26.82
N ASP A 31 -65.61 -24.24 -27.68
CA ASP A 31 -66.52 -23.87 -28.76
C ASP A 31 -66.64 -25.01 -29.80
N PHE A 32 -65.53 -25.70 -30.10
CA PHE A 32 -65.53 -26.90 -30.95
C PHE A 32 -66.34 -28.06 -30.35
N LEU A 33 -66.18 -28.32 -29.05
CA LEU A 33 -66.93 -29.37 -28.36
C LEU A 33 -68.43 -29.08 -28.33
N ASP A 34 -68.80 -27.83 -28.07
CA ASP A 34 -70.20 -27.42 -28.05
C ASP A 34 -70.84 -27.56 -29.44
N GLN A 35 -70.14 -27.17 -30.51
CA GLN A 35 -70.58 -27.39 -31.88
C GLN A 35 -70.80 -28.89 -32.18
N LYS A 36 -69.84 -29.76 -31.83
CA LYS A 36 -69.91 -31.19 -32.11
C LYS A 36 -70.99 -31.92 -31.29
N ILE A 37 -71.23 -31.50 -30.06
CA ILE A 37 -72.27 -32.07 -29.20
C ILE A 37 -73.66 -31.63 -29.65
N ASN A 38 -73.80 -30.42 -30.18
CA ASN A 38 -75.05 -29.94 -30.75
C ASN A 38 -75.43 -30.69 -32.04
N GLU A 39 -74.46 -31.10 -32.85
CA GLU A 39 -74.66 -31.94 -34.05
C GLU A 39 -75.14 -33.38 -33.73
N LEU A 40 -74.97 -33.87 -32.50
CA LEU A 40 -75.42 -35.21 -32.10
C LEU A 40 -76.94 -35.26 -31.87
N ALA A 41 -77.62 -36.20 -32.54
CA ALA A 41 -79.06 -36.46 -32.37
C ALA A 41 -79.37 -37.30 -31.11
N VAL A 42 -78.88 -36.88 -29.96
CA VAL A 42 -79.10 -37.52 -28.65
C VAL A 42 -79.90 -36.60 -27.72
N SER A 43 -80.52 -37.17 -26.69
CA SER A 43 -81.29 -36.38 -25.71
C SER A 43 -80.41 -35.37 -24.98
N ASN A 44 -80.99 -34.23 -24.59
CA ASN A 44 -80.27 -33.20 -23.83
C ASN A 44 -79.69 -33.72 -22.51
N GLU A 45 -80.38 -34.65 -21.84
CA GLU A 45 -79.85 -35.33 -20.65
C GLU A 45 -78.53 -36.07 -20.93
N TYR A 46 -78.44 -36.74 -22.08
CA TYR A 46 -77.23 -37.46 -22.46
C TYR A 46 -76.09 -36.50 -22.83
N LYS A 47 -76.41 -35.39 -23.51
CA LYS A 47 -75.44 -34.31 -23.80
C LYS A 47 -74.87 -33.69 -22.54
N VAL A 48 -75.72 -33.36 -21.56
CA VAL A 48 -75.30 -32.82 -20.26
C VAL A 48 -74.40 -33.82 -19.53
N LYS A 49 -74.78 -35.11 -19.50
CA LYS A 49 -73.99 -36.15 -18.84
C LYS A 49 -72.60 -36.33 -19.48
N MET A 50 -72.52 -36.22 -20.80
CA MET A 50 -71.27 -36.29 -21.56
C MET A 50 -70.38 -35.06 -21.30
N LEU A 51 -70.95 -33.84 -21.33
CA LEU A 51 -70.25 -32.60 -20.97
C LEU A 51 -69.73 -32.64 -19.52
N SER A 52 -70.56 -33.07 -18.56
CA SER A 52 -70.16 -33.21 -17.16
C SER A 52 -69.03 -34.23 -16.94
N ALA A 53 -68.89 -35.22 -17.81
CA ALA A 53 -67.79 -36.17 -17.77
C ALA A 53 -66.51 -35.65 -18.46
N MET A 54 -66.64 -34.82 -19.49
CA MET A 54 -65.50 -34.30 -20.27
C MET A 54 -64.89 -33.03 -19.67
N LEU A 55 -65.70 -32.12 -19.13
CA LEU A 55 -65.24 -30.83 -18.60
C LEU A 55 -64.19 -30.96 -17.48
N PRO A 56 -64.35 -31.83 -16.46
CA PRO A 56 -63.31 -32.00 -15.44
C PRO A 56 -61.99 -32.51 -16.03
N ASN A 57 -62.06 -33.39 -17.03
CA ASN A 57 -60.86 -33.93 -17.70
C ASN A 57 -60.13 -32.89 -18.53
N LEU A 58 -60.81 -31.86 -19.01
CA LEU A 58 -60.18 -30.70 -19.64
C LEU A 58 -59.62 -29.73 -18.60
N VAL A 59 -60.39 -29.37 -17.57
CA VAL A 59 -60.04 -28.30 -16.64
C VAL A 59 -58.92 -28.69 -15.65
N VAL A 60 -58.92 -29.94 -15.16
CA VAL A 60 -57.99 -30.39 -14.11
C VAL A 60 -56.53 -30.34 -14.58
N PRO A 61 -56.15 -30.84 -15.77
CA PRO A 61 -54.78 -30.75 -16.25
C PRO A 61 -54.30 -29.30 -16.41
N PHE A 62 -55.12 -28.42 -17.01
CA PHE A 62 -54.79 -27.01 -17.17
C PHE A 62 -54.57 -26.32 -15.82
N THR A 63 -55.46 -26.55 -14.86
CA THR A 63 -55.35 -25.96 -13.52
C THR A 63 -54.11 -26.46 -12.79
N THR A 64 -53.81 -27.77 -12.90
CA THR A 64 -52.63 -28.38 -12.27
C THR A 64 -51.35 -27.82 -12.88
N SER A 65 -51.27 -27.72 -14.21
CA SER A 65 -50.12 -27.12 -14.89
C SER A 65 -49.91 -25.66 -14.52
N ALA A 66 -50.98 -24.86 -14.46
CA ALA A 66 -50.90 -23.45 -14.05
C ALA A 66 -50.41 -23.30 -12.60
N MET A 67 -50.87 -24.16 -11.69
CA MET A 67 -50.37 -24.20 -10.30
C MET A 67 -48.89 -24.56 -10.24
N GLN A 68 -48.45 -25.59 -10.97
CA GLN A 68 -47.04 -26.01 -11.02
C GLN A 68 -46.13 -24.89 -11.53
N LEU A 69 -46.53 -24.24 -12.64
CA LEU A 69 -45.79 -23.13 -13.23
C LEU A 69 -45.78 -21.90 -12.30
N GLY A 70 -46.90 -21.65 -11.61
CA GLY A 70 -47.02 -20.58 -10.63
C GLY A 70 -46.05 -20.75 -9.47
N ILE A 71 -45.87 -21.97 -8.95
CA ILE A 71 -44.88 -22.28 -7.92
C ILE A 71 -43.46 -21.98 -8.43
N GLU A 72 -43.12 -22.45 -9.63
CA GLU A 72 -41.78 -22.27 -10.22
C GLU A 72 -41.44 -20.79 -10.43
N LEU A 73 -42.36 -20.02 -11.03
CA LEU A 73 -42.17 -18.59 -11.27
C LEU A 73 -42.08 -17.79 -9.97
N THR A 74 -42.89 -18.14 -8.96
CA THR A 74 -42.83 -17.49 -7.65
C THR A 74 -41.47 -17.72 -6.99
N HIS A 75 -40.94 -18.95 -7.05
CA HIS A 75 -39.60 -19.25 -6.54
C HIS A 75 -38.52 -18.47 -7.28
N LYS A 76 -38.57 -18.41 -8.62
CA LYS A 76 -37.60 -17.63 -9.41
C LYS A 76 -37.64 -16.15 -9.04
N HIS A 77 -38.84 -15.58 -8.87
CA HIS A 77 -38.99 -14.16 -8.53
C HIS A 77 -38.42 -13.82 -7.15
N LEU A 78 -38.65 -14.67 -6.15
CA LEU A 78 -38.11 -14.47 -4.80
C LEU A 78 -36.60 -14.68 -4.73
N ALA A 79 -36.08 -15.68 -5.46
CA ALA A 79 -34.66 -15.92 -5.57
C ALA A 79 -33.96 -14.72 -6.22
N PHE A 80 -34.51 -14.20 -7.32
CA PHE A 80 -33.99 -13.04 -8.03
C PHE A 80 -33.96 -11.77 -7.16
N ASN A 81 -35.02 -11.51 -6.38
CA ASN A 81 -35.04 -10.36 -5.47
C ASN A 81 -33.94 -10.46 -4.40
N THR A 82 -33.78 -11.65 -3.80
CA THR A 82 -32.72 -11.90 -2.81
C THR A 82 -31.33 -11.72 -3.42
N GLU A 83 -31.13 -12.21 -4.65
CA GLU A 83 -29.87 -12.08 -5.38
C GLU A 83 -29.57 -10.61 -5.71
N LEU A 84 -30.58 -9.85 -6.13
CA LEU A 84 -30.46 -8.40 -6.38
C LEU A 84 -30.05 -7.63 -5.13
N ASP A 85 -30.65 -7.91 -3.98
CA ASP A 85 -30.31 -7.23 -2.74
C ASP A 85 -28.91 -7.61 -2.27
N THR A 86 -28.52 -8.88 -2.40
CA THR A 86 -27.14 -9.32 -2.14
C THR A 86 -26.13 -8.59 -3.04
N LEU A 87 -26.45 -8.43 -4.33
CA LEU A 87 -25.60 -7.70 -5.28
C LEU A 87 -25.49 -6.21 -4.94
N LYS A 88 -26.57 -5.57 -4.46
CA LYS A 88 -26.52 -4.18 -3.98
C LYS A 88 -25.61 -4.04 -2.78
N GLU A 89 -25.76 -4.91 -1.77
CA GLU A 89 -24.91 -4.90 -0.57
C GLU A 89 -23.43 -5.10 -0.92
N GLN A 90 -23.13 -6.04 -1.83
CA GLN A 90 -21.77 -6.23 -2.34
C GLN A 90 -21.25 -4.98 -3.07
N GLY A 91 -22.09 -4.33 -3.89
CA GLY A 91 -21.75 -3.09 -4.58
C GLY A 91 -21.44 -1.94 -3.61
N GLU A 92 -22.23 -1.78 -2.54
CA GLU A 92 -21.99 -0.79 -1.49
C GLU A 92 -20.70 -1.08 -0.71
N SER A 93 -20.44 -2.34 -0.36
CA SER A 93 -19.19 -2.76 0.28
C SER A 93 -17.97 -2.47 -0.58
N ILE A 94 -18.04 -2.72 -1.89
CA ILE A 94 -16.95 -2.41 -2.83
C ILE A 94 -16.73 -0.90 -2.94
N LYS A 95 -17.78 -0.08 -2.90
CA LYS A 95 -17.66 1.39 -2.90
C LYS A 95 -16.95 1.87 -1.63
N LEU A 96 -17.42 1.45 -0.46
CA LEU A 96 -16.80 1.77 0.83
C LEU A 96 -15.31 1.39 0.86
N LYS A 97 -14.98 0.17 0.43
CA LYS A 97 -13.60 -0.30 0.35
C LYS A 97 -12.74 0.52 -0.61
N ASN A 98 -13.30 0.98 -1.73
CA ASN A 98 -12.58 1.87 -2.65
C ASN A 98 -12.34 3.26 -2.06
N ASP A 99 -13.29 3.80 -1.33
CA ASP A 99 -13.16 5.10 -0.68
C ASP A 99 -12.12 5.04 0.47
N GLU A 100 -12.15 3.99 1.29
CA GLU A 100 -11.11 3.72 2.29
C GLU A 100 -9.70 3.59 1.67
N LEU A 101 -9.59 2.88 0.54
CA LEU A 101 -8.31 2.76 -0.18
C LEU A 101 -7.82 4.10 -0.72
N ARG A 102 -8.71 5.00 -1.13
CA ARG A 102 -8.36 6.36 -1.58
C ARG A 102 -7.84 7.20 -0.42
N GLU A 103 -8.55 7.23 0.70
CA GLU A 103 -8.12 7.96 1.89
C GLU A 103 -6.77 7.43 2.41
N HIS A 104 -6.61 6.12 2.49
CA HIS A 104 -5.35 5.51 2.94
C HIS A 104 -4.19 5.83 1.98
N LYS A 105 -4.45 5.89 0.67
CA LYS A 105 -3.44 6.30 -0.32
C LYS A 105 -2.99 7.75 -0.10
N ASP A 106 -3.94 8.65 0.19
CA ASP A 106 -3.64 10.07 0.44
C ASP A 106 -2.87 10.26 1.75
N LEU A 107 -3.26 9.57 2.83
CA LEU A 107 -2.52 9.56 4.09
C LEU A 107 -1.10 9.01 3.91
N LYS A 108 -0.94 7.92 3.13
CA LYS A 108 0.38 7.36 2.83
C LYS A 108 1.25 8.34 2.05
N LYS A 109 0.67 9.07 1.09
CA LYS A 109 1.38 10.12 0.35
C LYS A 109 1.86 11.25 1.27
N GLN A 110 0.99 11.77 2.12
CA GLN A 110 1.36 12.82 3.09
C GLN A 110 2.44 12.36 4.07
N GLY A 111 2.36 11.10 4.53
CA GLY A 111 3.39 10.50 5.37
C GLY A 111 4.76 10.44 4.69
N LEU A 112 4.80 10.03 3.42
CA LEU A 112 6.03 9.99 2.61
C LEU A 112 6.60 11.39 2.34
N GLU A 113 5.74 12.39 2.09
CA GLU A 113 6.17 13.79 1.91
C GLU A 113 6.84 14.32 3.18
N LYS A 114 6.23 14.12 4.35
CA LYS A 114 6.85 14.49 5.64
C LYS A 114 8.15 13.74 5.90
N GLN A 115 8.22 12.45 5.53
CA GLN A 115 9.45 11.67 5.67
C GLN A 115 10.58 12.23 4.78
N ASN A 116 10.26 12.61 3.55
CA ASN A 116 11.22 13.26 2.65
C ASN A 116 11.71 14.61 3.20
N GLU A 117 10.83 15.44 3.75
CA GLU A 117 11.21 16.70 4.39
C GLU A 117 12.16 16.48 5.57
N LEU A 118 11.84 15.51 6.45
CA LEU A 118 12.68 15.15 7.58
C LEU A 118 14.06 14.64 7.15
N LEU A 119 14.11 13.75 6.15
CA LEU A 119 15.35 13.25 5.58
C LEU A 119 16.17 14.38 4.95
N GLY A 120 15.53 15.30 4.23
CA GLY A 120 16.17 16.50 3.69
C GLY A 120 16.80 17.37 4.78
N ALA A 121 16.07 17.60 5.88
CA ALA A 121 16.56 18.35 7.03
C ALA A 121 17.74 17.64 7.74
N GLN A 122 17.69 16.31 7.87
CA GLN A 122 18.80 15.52 8.43
C GLN A 122 20.04 15.57 7.54
N ILE A 123 19.89 15.45 6.22
CA ILE A 123 20.99 15.60 5.26
C ILE A 123 21.62 16.98 5.39
N ALA A 124 20.81 18.04 5.47
CA ALA A 124 21.31 19.41 5.65
C ALA A 124 22.06 19.58 6.97
N LYS A 125 21.54 19.01 8.06
CA LYS A 125 22.20 19.00 9.38
C LYS A 125 23.54 18.27 9.32
N LEU A 126 23.58 17.06 8.77
CA LEU A 126 24.80 16.26 8.64
C LEU A 126 25.85 17.00 7.80
N LYS A 127 25.47 17.64 6.69
CA LYS A 127 26.40 18.47 5.90
C LYS A 127 27.04 19.57 6.73
N LYS A 128 26.26 20.26 7.59
CA LYS A 128 26.77 21.29 8.49
C LYS A 128 27.70 20.70 9.55
N GLU A 129 27.34 19.56 10.14
CA GLU A 129 28.17 18.87 11.13
C GLU A 129 29.49 18.38 10.53
N THR A 130 29.47 17.83 9.31
CA THR A 130 30.68 17.41 8.60
C THR A 130 31.58 18.61 8.29
N ALA A 131 31.02 19.74 7.82
CA ALA A 131 31.79 20.96 7.57
C ALA A 131 32.40 21.53 8.86
N LEU A 132 31.65 21.51 9.95
CA LEU A 132 32.13 21.92 11.27
C LEU A 132 33.27 21.01 11.76
N ALA A 133 33.10 19.68 11.66
CA ALA A 133 34.12 18.71 12.03
C ALA A 133 35.40 18.89 11.21
N GLY A 134 35.29 19.14 9.89
CA GLY A 134 36.44 19.46 9.04
C GLY A 134 37.16 20.73 9.48
N SER A 135 36.40 21.78 9.82
CA SER A 135 36.97 23.05 10.32
C SER A 135 37.66 22.86 11.67
N GLN A 136 37.07 22.06 12.56
CA GLN A 136 37.66 21.73 13.86
C GLN A 136 38.95 20.91 13.70
N GLN A 137 38.97 19.92 12.82
CA GLN A 137 40.18 19.13 12.54
C GLN A 137 41.31 20.03 12.04
N GLN A 138 41.04 20.94 11.10
CA GLN A 138 42.03 21.90 10.62
C GLN A 138 42.57 22.81 11.73
N ALA A 139 41.70 23.27 12.64
CA ALA A 139 42.11 24.09 13.78
C ALA A 139 43.00 23.30 14.75
N ILE A 140 42.66 22.04 15.03
CA ILE A 140 43.46 21.13 15.86
C ILE A 140 44.82 20.87 15.22
N ASP A 141 44.86 20.56 13.92
CA ASP A 141 46.10 20.28 13.19
C ASP A 141 47.04 21.50 13.23
N LYS A 142 46.49 22.70 13.03
CA LYS A 142 47.23 23.95 13.15
C LYS A 142 47.73 24.18 14.57
N GLN A 143 46.89 23.96 15.58
CA GLN A 143 47.28 24.11 16.99
C GLN A 143 48.39 23.12 17.38
N VAL A 144 48.33 21.88 16.90
CA VAL A 144 49.39 20.88 17.11
C VAL A 144 50.69 21.34 16.44
N SER A 145 50.63 21.86 15.22
CA SER A 145 51.78 22.42 14.51
C SER A 145 52.39 23.62 15.26
N ASP A 146 51.57 24.59 15.64
CA ASP A 146 52.00 25.78 16.40
C ASP A 146 52.62 25.38 17.75
N ASN A 147 52.01 24.43 18.46
CA ASN A 147 52.57 23.90 19.71
C ASN A 147 53.95 23.23 19.51
N ARG A 148 54.17 22.53 18.39
CA ARG A 148 55.48 21.96 18.08
C ARG A 148 56.51 23.06 17.85
N VAL A 149 56.17 24.08 17.07
CA VAL A 149 57.04 25.24 16.83
C VAL A 149 57.38 25.97 18.14
N ILE A 150 56.39 26.23 19.00
CA ILE A 150 56.58 26.88 20.29
C ILE A 150 57.51 26.05 21.19
N LYS A 151 57.26 24.74 21.32
CA LYS A 151 58.11 23.86 22.14
C LYS A 151 59.54 23.79 21.61
N VAL A 152 59.72 23.71 20.30
CA VAL A 152 61.06 23.72 19.68
C VAL A 152 61.76 25.07 19.90
N GLY A 153 61.05 26.20 19.74
CA GLY A 153 61.59 27.53 20.03
C GLY A 153 62.04 27.69 21.48
N ALA A 154 61.25 27.16 22.44
CA ALA A 154 61.64 27.12 23.85
C ALA A 154 62.92 26.29 24.08
N MET A 155 63.02 25.09 23.48
CA MET A 155 64.23 24.27 23.54
C MET A 155 65.46 24.98 22.96
N MET A 156 65.30 25.75 21.87
CA MET A 156 66.38 26.56 21.31
C MET A 156 66.81 27.67 22.25
N GLN A 157 65.84 28.39 22.84
CA GLN A 157 66.12 29.45 23.80
C GLN A 157 66.84 28.91 25.03
N ASP A 158 66.40 27.77 25.56
CA ASP A 158 67.05 27.09 26.68
C ASP A 158 68.48 26.66 26.33
N PHE A 159 68.70 26.09 25.14
CA PHE A 159 70.03 25.71 24.66
C PHE A 159 70.97 26.92 24.59
N VAL A 160 70.53 28.02 23.98
CA VAL A 160 71.32 29.25 23.85
C VAL A 160 71.62 29.86 25.23
N THR A 161 70.60 29.97 26.08
CA THR A 161 70.73 30.59 27.41
C THR A 161 71.66 29.78 28.31
N ASN A 162 71.50 28.45 28.36
CA ASN A 162 72.31 27.59 29.21
C ASN A 162 73.77 27.53 28.75
N ASN A 163 74.04 27.45 27.45
CA ASN A 163 75.42 27.43 26.97
C ASN A 163 76.13 28.78 27.20
N HIS A 164 75.40 29.90 27.00
CA HIS A 164 75.94 31.24 27.26
C HIS A 164 76.18 31.49 28.75
N ALA A 165 75.27 31.07 29.63
CA ALA A 165 75.41 31.23 31.08
C ALA A 165 76.61 30.47 31.67
N HIS A 166 76.97 29.32 31.09
CA HIS A 166 78.06 28.47 31.58
C HIS A 166 79.37 28.65 30.79
N SER A 167 79.45 29.61 29.86
CA SER A 167 80.62 29.83 28.99
C SER A 167 81.09 28.56 28.26
N ILE A 168 80.14 27.68 27.89
CA ILE A 168 80.43 26.42 27.20
C ILE A 168 80.50 26.68 25.70
N ASN A 169 81.68 26.50 25.11
CA ASN A 169 81.85 26.52 23.66
C ASN A 169 81.40 25.17 23.07
N VAL A 170 80.21 25.14 22.46
CA VAL A 170 79.68 23.95 21.79
C VAL A 170 80.24 23.88 20.35
N PRO A 171 80.80 22.73 19.92
CA PRO A 171 81.25 22.52 18.54
C PRO A 171 80.16 22.78 17.50
N LYS A 172 80.56 23.37 16.36
CA LYS A 172 79.64 23.70 15.26
C LYS A 172 78.83 22.49 14.79
N SER A 173 79.47 21.31 14.67
CA SER A 173 78.82 20.07 14.22
C SER A 173 77.68 19.61 15.16
N MET A 174 77.82 19.83 16.47
CA MET A 174 76.78 19.52 17.46
C MET A 174 75.62 20.53 17.44
N ILE A 175 75.93 21.80 17.18
CA ILE A 175 74.89 22.82 16.96
C ILE A 175 74.09 22.46 15.70
N GLU A 176 74.75 22.18 14.57
CA GLU A 176 74.09 21.82 13.33
C GLU A 176 73.22 20.55 13.48
N TYR A 177 73.72 19.53 14.17
CA TYR A 177 72.95 18.32 14.46
C TYR A 177 71.70 18.60 15.30
N PHE A 178 71.82 19.40 16.36
CA PHE A 178 70.69 19.80 17.20
C PHE A 178 69.64 20.58 16.40
N PHE A 179 70.06 21.56 15.59
CA PHE A 179 69.17 22.33 14.72
C PHE A 179 68.45 21.45 13.69
N ASN A 180 69.13 20.44 13.14
CA ASN A 180 68.53 19.50 12.20
C ASN A 180 67.49 18.57 12.87
N ILE A 181 67.72 18.13 14.12
CA ILE A 181 66.71 17.41 14.92
C ILE A 181 65.48 18.30 15.14
N LEU A 182 65.69 19.54 15.58
CA LEU A 182 64.61 20.48 15.85
C LEU A 182 63.81 20.81 14.58
N GLN A 183 64.48 20.98 13.44
CA GLN A 183 63.83 21.17 12.16
C GLN A 183 63.00 19.94 11.74
N GLY A 184 63.53 18.73 11.96
CA GLY A 184 62.81 17.49 11.71
C GLY A 184 61.58 17.31 12.59
N LEU A 185 61.66 17.71 13.87
CA LEU A 185 60.52 17.70 14.81
C LEU A 185 59.41 18.66 14.40
N ILE A 186 59.74 19.85 13.89
CA ILE A 186 58.76 20.80 13.34
C ILE A 186 58.09 20.22 12.09
N ARG A 187 58.88 19.64 11.18
CA ARG A 187 58.40 19.11 9.90
C ARG A 187 57.72 17.75 9.98
N ASN A 188 57.73 17.12 11.16
CA ASN A 188 57.25 15.75 11.38
C ASN A 188 57.97 14.72 10.49
N ASP A 189 59.22 14.99 10.16
CA ASP A 189 60.07 14.18 9.30
C ASP A 189 61.46 14.17 9.91
N LEU A 190 61.83 13.06 10.54
CA LEU A 190 63.15 12.86 11.15
C LEU A 190 63.93 11.84 10.31
N PRO A 191 64.42 12.21 9.12
CA PRO A 191 65.18 11.28 8.32
C PRO A 191 66.57 11.11 8.92
N GLY A 192 66.85 9.91 9.45
CA GLY A 192 68.19 9.33 9.58
C GLY A 192 69.30 10.23 10.12
N LEU A 193 69.00 11.08 11.12
CA LEU A 193 69.99 11.96 11.74
C LEU A 193 71.03 11.11 12.47
N GLN A 194 72.22 10.98 11.88
CA GLN A 194 73.36 10.32 12.52
C GLN A 194 74.10 11.33 13.42
N PRO A 195 74.44 10.96 14.67
CA PRO A 195 75.21 11.83 15.55
C PRO A 195 76.56 12.22 14.90
N PRO A 196 77.04 13.45 15.07
CA PRO A 196 78.37 13.85 14.61
C PRO A 196 79.43 12.95 15.22
N THR A 197 80.31 12.41 14.37
CA THR A 197 81.48 11.62 14.79
C THR A 197 82.71 12.50 15.06
N ASP A 198 82.75 13.71 14.49
CA ASP A 198 83.84 14.67 14.64
C ASP A 198 83.36 15.99 15.29
N PHE A 199 84.11 16.44 16.30
CA PHE A 199 83.82 17.65 17.08
C PHE A 199 84.83 18.74 16.75
N ASP A 200 84.44 19.70 15.90
CA ASP A 200 85.26 20.88 15.62
C ASP A 200 85.13 21.89 16.78
N MET A 201 86.04 21.78 17.74
CA MET A 201 86.11 22.68 18.90
C MET A 201 86.77 24.00 18.50
N PRO A 202 86.13 25.16 18.72
CA PRO A 202 86.81 26.44 18.51
C PRO A 202 88.02 26.54 19.45
N LYS A 203 89.21 26.76 18.88
CA LYS A 203 90.43 26.98 19.64
C LYS A 203 90.26 28.26 20.49
N LYS A 204 90.62 28.17 21.77
CA LYS A 204 90.63 29.29 22.71
C LYS A 204 91.45 30.47 22.18
#